data_AF-A0A2V8GE05-F1
#
_entry.id   AF-A0A2V8GE05-F1
#
_cell.length_a   1.000
_cell.length_b   1.000
_cell.length_c   1.000
_cell.angle_alpha   90.00
_cell.angle_beta   90.00
_cell.angle_gamma   90.00
#
_symmetry.space_group_name_H-M   'P 1'
#
loop_
_entity.id
_entity.type
_entity.pdbx_description
1 polymer ?
#
loop_
_entity_poly.entity_id
_entity_poly.type
_entity_poly.pdbx_seq_one_letter_code
_entity_poly.pdbx_strand_id
1 'polypeptide(L)'
;MGWSRGHWEGETLVVDVTGLREETWFDRAGDYHSDQLHVVERYTPASPYHMLYEATIEDPKVFTRPWKISFPLYRRMEKNAQLLEYKCVPFTEELLYGKFKKGAS
;
A
#
# COMPACT_ATOMS: atom_id res chain seq x y z
N MET A 1 -1.57 8.04 -4.51
CA MET A 1 -1.32 8.10 -5.97
C MET A 1 0.19 8.05 -6.16
N GLY A 2 0.69 7.18 -7.04
CA GLY A 2 2.10 6.99 -7.33
C GLY A 2 2.28 6.11 -8.58
N TRP A 3 3.52 5.84 -8.97
CA TRP A 3 3.86 5.00 -10.11
C TRP A 3 4.43 3.66 -9.64
N SER A 4 3.83 2.57 -10.12
CA SER A 4 4.30 1.21 -9.84
C SER A 4 4.78 0.56 -11.13
N ARG A 5 6.02 0.07 -11.13
CA ARG A 5 6.64 -0.64 -12.25
C ARG A 5 7.03 -2.04 -11.83
N GLY A 6 6.41 -3.04 -12.45
CA GLY A 6 6.65 -4.45 -12.15
C GLY A 6 7.57 -5.12 -13.17
N HIS A 7 8.48 -5.97 -12.69
CA HIS A 7 9.24 -6.92 -13.51
C HIS A 7 9.43 -8.25 -12.76
N TRP A 8 9.75 -9.30 -13.51
CA TRP A 8 9.98 -10.64 -12.95
C TRP A 8 11.46 -10.90 -12.75
N GLU A 9 11.81 -11.42 -11.56
CA GLU A 9 13.12 -11.97 -11.22
C GLU A 9 12.94 -13.45 -10.85
N GLY A 10 13.08 -14.33 -11.84
CA GLY A 10 12.71 -15.74 -11.68
C GLY A 10 11.23 -15.87 -11.37
N GLU A 11 10.90 -16.44 -10.21
CA GLU A 11 9.51 -16.60 -9.73
C GLU A 11 9.01 -15.42 -8.89
N THR A 12 9.86 -14.42 -8.62
CA THR A 12 9.48 -13.26 -7.81
C THR A 12 9.02 -12.11 -8.70
N LEU A 13 7.82 -11.60 -8.44
CA LEU A 13 7.40 -10.31 -8.98
C LEU A 13 8.01 -9.21 -8.11
N VAL A 14 8.83 -8.36 -8.72
CA VAL A 14 9.40 -7.18 -8.08
C VAL A 14 8.64 -5.97 -8.57
N VAL A 15 8.19 -5.12 -7.65
CA VAL A 15 7.47 -3.89 -7.96
C VAL A 15 8.22 -2.71 -7.37
N ASP A 16 8.69 -1.83 -8.23
CA ASP A 16 9.32 -0.56 -7.87
C ASP A 16 8.27 0.55 -7.83
N VAL A 17 8.10 1.19 -6.68
CA VAL A 17 7.08 2.20 -6.43
C VAL A 17 7.72 3.54 -6.09
N THR A 18 7.44 4.55 -6.91
CA THR A 18 7.99 5.91 -6.77
C THR A 18 6.93 6.98 -7.01
N GLY A 19 7.27 8.23 -6.71
CA GLY A 19 6.41 9.39 -6.98
C GLY A 19 5.12 9.35 -6.15
N LEU A 20 5.19 8.81 -4.93
CA LEU A 20 4.09 8.87 -3.99
C LEU A 20 3.88 10.32 -3.53
N ARG A 21 2.62 10.74 -3.57
CA ARG A 21 2.19 12.06 -3.09
C ARG A 21 2.33 12.18 -1.58
N GLU A 22 3.08 13.16 -1.08
CA GLU A 22 3.32 13.36 0.36
C GLU A 22 2.04 13.66 1.16
N GLU A 23 0.96 14.06 0.51
CA GLU A 23 -0.32 14.31 1.18
C GLU A 23 -1.05 13.01 1.57
N THR A 24 -0.54 11.84 1.19
CA THR A 24 -1.10 10.55 1.59
C THR A 24 -0.45 10.01 2.86
N TRP A 25 -1.21 9.20 3.62
CA TRP A 25 -0.68 8.52 4.79
C TRP A 25 0.26 7.37 4.38
N PHE A 26 1.34 7.21 5.14
CA PHE A 26 2.29 6.11 4.96
C PHE A 26 1.65 4.76 5.30
N ASP A 27 0.91 4.71 6.41
CA ASP A 27 0.25 3.51 6.88
C ASP A 27 -1.12 3.80 7.52
N ARG A 28 -1.72 2.77 8.14
CA ARG A 28 -3.03 2.91 8.80
C ARG A 28 -2.95 3.50 10.21
N ALA A 29 -1.76 3.61 10.80
CA ALA A 29 -1.57 4.24 12.11
C ALA A 29 -1.55 5.77 12.00
N GLY A 30 -1.39 6.30 10.78
CA GLY A 30 -1.33 7.74 10.53
C GLY A 30 0.10 8.27 10.50
N ASP A 31 1.09 7.39 10.30
CA ASP A 31 2.46 7.83 10.03
C ASP A 31 2.53 8.53 8.67
N TYR A 32 3.49 9.44 8.52
CA TYR A 32 3.67 10.24 7.31
C TYR A 32 4.91 9.80 6.53
N HIS A 33 4.94 10.17 5.25
CA HIS A 33 6.10 10.01 4.37
C HIS A 33 6.29 11.31 3.56
N SER A 34 7.46 11.46 2.94
CA SER A 34 7.75 12.55 2.01
C SER A 34 7.49 12.16 0.56
N ASP A 35 7.66 13.12 -0.33
CA ASP A 35 7.69 12.93 -1.79
C ASP A 35 8.89 12.08 -2.28
N GLN A 36 9.85 11.78 -1.40
CA GLN A 36 11.02 10.93 -1.70
C GLN A 36 10.83 9.48 -1.26
N LEU A 37 9.63 9.08 -0.84
CA LEU A 37 9.33 7.69 -0.54
C LEU A 37 9.55 6.81 -1.78
N HIS A 38 10.42 5.82 -1.64
CA HIS A 38 10.65 4.75 -2.58
C HIS A 38 10.40 3.42 -1.89
N VAL A 39 9.58 2.58 -2.51
CA VAL A 39 9.25 1.25 -1.99
C VAL A 39 9.57 0.22 -3.06
N VAL A 40 10.37 -0.79 -2.69
CA VAL A 40 10.60 -1.96 -3.54
C VAL A 40 9.92 -3.16 -2.90
N GLU A 41 8.84 -3.60 -3.52
CA GLU A 41 8.04 -4.74 -3.08
C GLU A 41 8.47 -5.99 -3.83
N ARG A 42 8.49 -7.13 -3.13
CA ARG A 42 8.81 -8.44 -3.69
C ARG A 42 7.73 -9.43 -3.29
N TYR A 43 7.16 -10.08 -4.29
CA TYR A 43 6.11 -11.09 -4.12
C TYR A 43 6.63 -12.42 -4.64
N THR A 44 6.94 -13.33 -3.72
CA THR A 44 7.49 -14.65 -4.05
C THR A 44 6.48 -15.74 -3.68
N PRO A 45 6.04 -16.59 -4.62
CA PRO A 45 5.23 -17.77 -4.29
C PRO A 45 5.98 -18.67 -3.28
N ALA A 46 5.34 -18.98 -2.16
CA ALA A 46 5.91 -19.88 -1.14
C ALA A 46 5.21 -21.25 -1.14
N SER A 47 3.95 -21.29 -1.56
CA SER A 47 3.16 -22.51 -1.76
C SER A 47 1.92 -22.17 -2.62
N PRO A 48 1.07 -23.15 -3.01
CA PRO A 48 -0.19 -22.86 -3.71
C PRO A 48 -1.17 -21.92 -2.97
N TYR A 49 -0.94 -21.69 -1.67
CA TYR A 49 -1.84 -20.91 -0.80
C TYR A 49 -1.15 -19.77 -0.05
N HIS A 50 0.17 -19.60 -0.23
CA HIS A 50 0.94 -18.60 0.49
C HIS A 50 1.91 -17.90 -0.46
N MET A 51 2.06 -16.60 -0.25
CA MET A 51 3.04 -15.77 -0.93
C MET A 51 3.88 -15.08 0.13
N LEU A 52 5.20 -15.15 0.03
CA LEU A 52 6.06 -14.33 0.86
C LEU A 52 6.07 -12.92 0.27
N TYR A 53 5.71 -11.94 1.10
CA TYR A 53 5.80 -10.53 0.75
C TYR A 53 6.94 -9.90 1.53
N GLU A 54 7.78 -9.16 0.81
CA GLU A 54 8.79 -8.30 1.37
C GLU A 54 8.64 -6.91 0.78
N ALA A 55 8.87 -5.87 1.59
CA ALA A 55 8.99 -4.51 1.09
C ALA A 55 10.16 -3.81 1.76
N THR A 56 11.06 -3.27 0.95
CA THR A 56 12.10 -2.35 1.39
C THR A 56 11.58 -0.93 1.25
N ILE A 57 11.64 -0.17 2.34
CA ILE A 57 11.14 1.20 2.42
C ILE A 57 12.31 2.16 2.60
N GLU A 58 12.38 3.16 1.74
CA GLU A 58 13.40 4.21 1.77
C GLU A 58 12.74 5.59 1.69
N ASP A 59 13.02 6.45 2.66
CA ASP A 59 12.65 7.86 2.64
C ASP A 59 13.72 8.66 3.41
N PRO A 60 14.68 9.29 2.73
CA PRO A 60 15.77 10.01 3.38
C PRO A 60 15.33 11.24 4.17
N LYS A 61 14.13 11.77 3.92
CA LYS A 61 13.60 12.96 4.62
C LYS A 61 12.91 12.60 5.93
N VAL A 62 12.42 11.36 6.05
CA VAL A 62 11.60 10.91 7.19
C VAL A 62 12.30 9.84 8.01
N PHE A 63 12.87 8.82 7.36
CA PHE A 63 13.48 7.68 8.05
C PHE A 63 14.99 7.84 8.18
N THR A 64 15.53 7.41 9.33
CA THR A 64 16.97 7.49 9.61
C THR A 64 17.81 6.51 8.79
N ARG A 65 17.18 5.45 8.25
CA ARG A 65 17.79 4.45 7.38
C ARG A 65 16.72 3.65 6.63
N PRO A 66 17.06 3.02 5.49
CA PRO A 66 16.25 1.97 4.88
C PRO A 66 15.89 0.86 5.87
N TRP A 67 14.68 0.34 5.74
CA TRP A 67 14.21 -0.79 6.54
C TRP A 67 13.30 -1.69 5.71
N LYS A 68 13.09 -2.91 6.19
CA LYS A 68 12.38 -3.95 5.46
C LYS A 68 11.32 -4.60 6.34
N ILE A 69 10.15 -4.84 5.77
CA ILE A 69 9.14 -5.76 6.31
C ILE A 69 9.13 -7.06 5.54
N SER A 70 8.78 -8.14 6.21
CA SER A 70 8.61 -9.45 5.58
C SER A 70 7.53 -10.24 6.32
N PHE A 71 6.53 -10.71 5.60
CA PHE A 71 5.49 -11.56 6.15
C PHE A 71 4.78 -12.38 5.07
N PRO A 72 4.19 -13.54 5.43
CA PRO A 72 3.38 -14.32 4.51
C PRO A 72 2.01 -13.67 4.27
N LEU A 73 1.60 -13.62 3.01
CA LEU A 73 0.23 -13.39 2.57
C LEU A 73 -0.50 -14.71 2.41
N TYR A 74 -1.72 -14.79 2.94
CA TYR A 74 -2.51 -16.01 3.01
C TYR A 74 -3.68 -15.94 2.04
N ARG A 75 -3.83 -16.98 1.21
CA ARG A 75 -5.04 -17.16 0.42
C ARG A 75 -6.19 -17.62 1.33
N ARG A 76 -7.34 -16.97 1.22
CA ARG A 76 -8.61 -17.43 1.83
C ARG A 76 -9.10 -18.67 1.11
N MET A 77 -9.24 -19.79 1.83
CA MET A 77 -9.57 -21.12 1.30
C MET A 77 -10.82 -21.73 1.95
N GLU A 78 -11.52 -20.96 2.77
CA GLU A 78 -12.75 -21.39 3.43
C GLU A 78 -13.84 -21.73 2.38
N LYS A 79 -14.65 -22.77 2.60
CA LYS A 79 -15.61 -23.32 1.62
C LYS A 79 -16.55 -22.27 0.99
N ASN A 80 -16.88 -21.23 1.74
CA ASN A 80 -17.77 -20.14 1.31
C ASN A 80 -17.04 -18.78 1.28
N ALA A 81 -15.71 -18.77 1.12
CA ALA A 81 -14.96 -17.53 0.96
C ALA A 81 -15.45 -16.79 -0.30
N GLN A 82 -15.79 -15.52 -0.14
CA GLN A 82 -16.27 -14.65 -1.21
C GLN A 82 -15.47 -13.36 -1.20
N LEU A 83 -15.17 -12.84 -2.40
CA LEU A 83 -14.77 -11.44 -2.54
C LEU A 83 -16.00 -10.60 -2.25
N LEU A 84 -16.01 -9.96 -1.09
CA LEU A 84 -17.09 -9.09 -0.71
C LEU A 84 -17.04 -7.81 -1.53
N GLU A 85 -18.20 -7.28 -1.87
CA GLU A 85 -18.30 -5.95 -2.44
C GLU A 85 -17.77 -4.92 -1.44
N TYR A 86 -16.77 -4.15 -1.87
CA TYR A 86 -16.36 -2.97 -1.13
C TYR A 86 -17.40 -1.87 -1.39
N LYS A 87 -18.21 -1.55 -0.37
CA LYS A 87 -19.17 -0.45 -0.44
C LYS A 87 -18.42 0.89 -0.48
N CYS A 88 -18.06 1.33 -1.68
CA CYS A 88 -17.61 2.69 -1.90
C CYS A 88 -18.85 3.60 -1.89
N VAL A 89 -19.09 4.30 -0.79
CA VAL A 89 -20.16 5.30 -0.76
C VAL A 89 -19.64 6.52 -1.52
N PRO A 90 -20.22 6.87 -2.69
CA PRO A 90 -19.79 8.05 -3.41
C PRO A 90 -19.96 9.28 -2.52
N PHE A 91 -19.01 10.22 -2.58
CA PHE A 91 -18.99 11.45 -1.78
C PHE A 91 -18.84 11.24 -0.26
N THR A 92 -18.26 10.12 0.21
CA THR A 92 -18.01 9.89 1.64
C THR A 92 -17.23 11.03 2.29
N GLU A 93 -16.19 11.55 1.63
CA GLU A 93 -15.42 12.68 2.16
C GLU A 93 -16.27 13.95 2.32
N GLU A 94 -17.17 14.24 1.38
CA GLU A 94 -18.07 15.39 1.47
C GLU A 94 -19.14 15.18 2.56
N LEU A 95 -19.65 13.96 2.70
CA LEU A 95 -20.61 13.61 3.74
C LEU A 95 -20.01 13.70 5.15
N LEU A 96 -18.74 13.30 5.32
CA LEU A 96 -18.05 13.33 6.61
C LEU A 96 -17.43 14.70 6.93
N TYR A 97 -16.82 15.34 5.93
CA TYR A 97 -15.94 16.50 6.10
C TYR A 97 -16.40 17.76 5.35
N GLY A 98 -17.52 17.72 4.61
CA GLY A 98 -18.01 18.87 3.84
C GLY A 98 -18.18 20.13 4.67
N LYS A 99 -18.62 20.00 5.93
CA LYS A 99 -18.74 21.11 6.90
C LYS A 99 -17.41 21.80 7.25
N PHE A 100 -16.28 21.14 7.01
CA PHE A 100 -14.93 21.67 7.24
C PHE A 100 -14.28 22.20 5.96
N LYS A 101 -14.96 22.10 4.81
CA LYS A 101 -14.47 22.64 3.54
C LYS A 101 -14.50 24.16 3.61
N LYS A 102 -13.43 24.80 3.15
CA LYS A 102 -13.30 26.27 3.15
C LYS A 102 -14.43 26.88 2.30
N GLY A 103 -15.30 27.68 2.92
CA GLY A 103 -16.47 28.28 2.27
C GLY A 103 -17.77 27.49 2.38
N ALA A 104 -17.83 26.42 3.19
CA ALA A 104 -19.08 25.77 3.55
C ALA A 104 -19.90 26.71 4.46
N SER A 105 -21.07 27.14 3.97
CA SER A 105 -22.09 27.89 4.71
C SER A 105 -23.06 26.96 5.42
#